data_AF-K2BKU5-F1
#
_entry.id   AF-K2BKU5-F1
#
_cell.length_a   1.000
_cell.length_b   1.000
_cell.length_c   1.000
_cell.angle_alpha   90.00
_cell.angle_beta   90.00
_cell.angle_gamma   90.00
#
_symmetry.space_group_name_H-M   'P 1'
#
loop_
_entity.id
_entity.type
_entity.pdbx_description
1 polymer ?
#
loop_
_entity_poly.entity_id
_entity_poly.type
_entity_poly.pdbx_seq_one_letter_code
_entity_poly.pdbx_strand_id
1 'polypeptide(L)'
;MCSLSGTWDLAGRYPEIRRIVLEQSAEKLPAKLDLGMSLYLGPKIRTMGPQLKIDVKTGIWIWCQEIAFPPFSFLLVLDSNKEQAGTGLMIGEFTMLPTEKEQYFSGISEVGFGWSPYPGDYRSRAAIEAGRVTQ
;
A
#
# COMPACT_ATOMS: atom_id res chain seq x y z
N MET A 1 13.55 -13.83 -4.37
CA MET A 1 12.64 -13.01 -3.55
C MET A 1 12.01 -13.96 -2.55
N CYS A 2 12.35 -13.83 -1.27
CA CYS A 2 11.74 -14.64 -0.20
C CYS A 2 10.70 -13.77 0.49
N SER A 3 9.44 -14.21 0.52
CA SER A 3 8.38 -13.53 1.27
C SER A 3 8.01 -14.37 2.50
N LEU A 4 7.90 -13.70 3.64
CA LEU A 4 7.29 -14.21 4.86
C LEU A 4 5.97 -13.47 5.05
N SER A 5 4.88 -14.19 5.29
CA SER A 5 3.56 -13.62 5.59
C SER A 5 3.17 -13.93 7.02
N GLY A 6 2.55 -12.98 7.71
CA GLY A 6 2.02 -13.16 9.06
C GLY A 6 0.72 -12.38 9.27
N THR A 7 -0.02 -12.73 10.31
CA THR A 7 -1.21 -11.98 10.73
C THR A 7 -0.78 -10.69 11.44
N TRP A 8 -1.12 -9.54 10.86
CA TRP A 8 -0.90 -8.23 11.45
C TRP A 8 -2.22 -7.67 11.96
N ASP A 9 -2.55 -7.96 13.22
CA ASP A 9 -3.63 -7.26 13.92
C ASP A 9 -3.18 -5.83 14.24
N LEU A 10 -3.39 -4.92 13.29
CA LEU A 10 -3.01 -3.52 13.42
C LEU A 10 -3.86 -2.82 14.47
N ALA A 11 -5.16 -3.13 14.56
CA ALA A 11 -6.07 -2.48 15.50
C ALA A 11 -5.77 -2.88 16.95
N GLY A 12 -5.37 -4.13 17.19
CA GLY A 12 -4.94 -4.59 18.52
C GLY A 12 -3.57 -4.05 18.93
N ARG A 13 -2.65 -3.85 17.97
CA ARG A 13 -1.29 -3.34 18.24
C ARG A 13 -1.22 -1.81 18.35
N TYR A 14 -2.07 -1.12 17.60
CA TYR A 14 -2.10 0.34 17.49
C TYR A 14 -3.54 0.83 17.66
N PRO A 15 -3.98 1.13 18.90
CA PRO A 15 -5.33 1.63 19.17
C PRO A 15 -5.68 2.90 18.38
N GLU A 16 -4.69 3.73 18.06
CA GLU A 16 -4.82 4.93 17.22
C GLU A 16 -5.40 4.58 15.84
N ILE A 17 -4.96 3.47 15.23
CA ILE A 17 -5.45 3.04 13.91
C ILE A 17 -6.94 2.75 13.95
N ARG A 18 -7.40 2.10 15.02
CA ARG A 18 -8.83 1.83 15.22
C ARG A 18 -9.62 3.14 15.28
N ARG A 19 -9.14 4.12 16.06
CA ARG A 19 -9.82 5.42 16.21
C ARG A 19 -9.82 6.22 14.91
N ILE A 20 -8.70 6.26 14.20
CA ILE A 20 -8.60 6.91 12.88
C ILE A 20 -9.60 6.29 11.89
N VAL A 21 -9.66 4.97 11.80
CA VAL A 21 -10.45 4.28 10.76
C VAL A 21 -11.93 4.15 11.12
N LEU A 22 -12.26 3.77 12.36
CA LEU A 22 -13.63 3.46 12.77
C LEU A 22 -14.35 4.65 13.42
N GLU A 23 -13.61 5.50 14.13
CA GLU A 23 -14.16 6.64 14.88
C GLU A 23 -13.91 7.97 14.15
N GLN A 24 -13.16 7.95 13.04
CA GLN A 24 -12.79 9.12 12.22
C GLN A 24 -12.06 10.19 13.02
N SER A 25 -11.36 9.79 14.08
CA SER A 25 -10.58 10.69 14.93
C SER A 25 -9.38 11.26 14.16
N ALA A 26 -9.21 12.58 14.26
CA ALA A 26 -8.03 13.27 13.76
C ALA A 26 -6.83 13.00 14.69
N GLU A 27 -6.04 11.98 14.37
CA GLU A 27 -4.93 11.51 15.20
C GLU A 27 -3.70 11.24 14.34
N LYS A 28 -2.52 11.36 14.94
CA LYS A 28 -1.27 11.08 14.25
C LYS A 28 -1.13 9.57 14.02
N LEU A 29 -0.73 9.20 12.80
CA LEU A 29 -0.31 7.83 12.50
C LEU A 29 0.82 7.36 13.46
N PRO A 30 0.77 6.12 13.98
CA PRO A 30 1.82 5.60 14.86
C PRO A 30 3.22 5.75 14.25
N ALA A 31 4.21 6.13 15.06
CA ALA A 31 5.54 6.57 14.58
C ALA A 31 6.33 5.53 13.75
N LYS A 32 5.99 4.24 13.85
CA LYS A 32 6.61 3.16 13.06
C LYS A 32 5.93 2.90 11.72
N LEU A 33 4.76 3.50 11.52
CA LEU A 33 3.94 3.31 10.33
C LEU A 33 4.13 4.50 9.40
N ASP A 34 4.23 4.20 8.12
CA ASP A 34 4.33 5.18 7.05
C ASP A 34 3.28 4.85 5.99
N LEU A 35 2.49 5.84 5.56
CA LEU A 35 1.49 5.68 4.51
C LEU A 35 1.86 6.50 3.29
N GLY A 36 2.17 5.81 2.20
CA GLY A 36 2.48 6.41 0.90
C GLY A 36 1.35 6.21 -0.11
N MET A 37 1.21 7.16 -1.01
CA MET A 37 0.32 7.13 -2.17
C MET A 37 1.13 7.37 -3.44
N SER A 38 0.93 6.54 -4.46
CA SER A 38 1.49 6.73 -5.80
C SER A 38 0.39 6.66 -6.85
N LEU A 39 0.69 7.12 -8.06
CA LEU A 39 -0.16 6.88 -9.22
C LEU A 39 0.09 5.46 -9.74
N TYR A 40 -0.99 4.78 -10.12
CA TYR A 40 -0.95 3.40 -10.58
C TYR A 40 -1.58 3.26 -11.96
N LEU A 41 -0.75 2.90 -12.92
CA LEU A 41 -1.15 2.56 -14.28
C LEU A 41 -1.14 1.04 -14.45
N GLY A 42 -2.26 0.41 -14.11
CA GLY A 42 -2.45 -1.03 -14.28
C GLY A 42 -3.85 -1.35 -14.80
N PRO A 43 -4.02 -2.50 -15.48
CA PRO A 43 -5.30 -2.89 -16.05
C PRO A 43 -6.27 -3.48 -15.01
N LYS A 44 -5.79 -3.82 -13.81
CA LYS A 44 -6.57 -4.49 -12.76
C LYS A 44 -6.11 -4.05 -11.38
N ILE A 45 -6.98 -4.26 -10.39
CA ILE A 45 -6.68 -4.11 -8.97
C ILE A 45 -5.61 -5.13 -8.57
N ARG A 46 -4.67 -4.73 -7.72
CA ARG A 46 -3.67 -5.61 -7.12
C ARG A 46 -3.63 -5.39 -5.61
N THR A 47 -3.61 -6.47 -4.86
CA THR A 47 -3.43 -6.45 -3.41
C THR A 47 -2.21 -7.27 -3.05
N MET A 48 -1.39 -6.74 -2.16
CA MET A 48 -0.26 -7.41 -1.55
C MET A 48 -0.48 -7.35 -0.04
N GLY A 49 -0.67 -8.51 0.58
CA GLY A 49 -0.71 -8.59 2.04
C GLY A 49 0.64 -8.23 2.67
N PRO A 50 0.77 -8.32 4.00
CA PRO A 50 2.03 -8.04 4.68
C PRO A 50 3.19 -8.88 4.14
N GLN A 51 4.23 -8.21 3.64
CA GLN A 51 5.43 -8.80 3.07
C GLN A 51 6.67 -8.08 3.55
N LEU A 52 7.75 -8.83 3.71
CA LEU A 52 9.09 -8.31 3.99
C LEU A 52 9.86 -8.15 2.68
N LYS A 53 10.27 -6.92 2.37
CA LYS A 53 11.22 -6.62 1.30
C LYS A 53 12.59 -6.41 1.93
N ILE A 54 13.61 -7.12 1.44
CA ILE A 54 15.00 -6.96 1.88
C ILE A 54 15.86 -6.69 0.65
N ASP A 55 16.62 -5.60 0.68
CA ASP A 55 17.77 -5.42 -0.20
C ASP A 55 19.01 -5.98 0.50
N VAL A 56 19.48 -7.11 -0.01
CA VAL A 56 20.63 -7.83 0.57
C VAL A 56 21.93 -7.04 0.44
N LYS A 57 22.06 -6.15 -0.56
CA LYS A 57 23.28 -5.37 -0.76
C LYS A 57 23.42 -4.25 0.26
N THR A 58 22.31 -3.59 0.57
CA THR A 58 22.28 -2.43 1.46
C THR A 58 21.89 -2.79 2.89
N GLY A 59 21.31 -3.98 3.11
CA GLY A 59 20.76 -4.40 4.41
C GLY A 59 19.46 -3.69 4.77
N ILE A 60 18.87 -2.91 3.85
CA ILE A 60 17.60 -2.23 4.06
C ILE A 60 16.49 -3.27 4.02
N TRP A 61 15.61 -3.21 5.03
CA TRP A 61 14.41 -4.05 5.09
C TRP A 61 13.18 -3.22 5.41
N ILE A 62 12.06 -3.60 4.80
CA ILE A 62 10.78 -2.91 4.90
C ILE A 62 9.68 -3.97 4.99
N TRP A 63 8.94 -3.98 6.09
CA TRP A 63 7.67 -4.68 6.19
C TRP A 63 6.57 -3.79 5.63
N CYS A 64 5.86 -4.24 4.60
CA CYS A 64 4.82 -3.43 3.99
C CYS A 64 3.66 -4.26 3.43
N GLN A 65 2.55 -3.58 3.19
CA GLN A 65 1.40 -4.09 2.47
C GLN A 65 0.93 -3.03 1.46
N GLU A 66 0.30 -3.47 0.39
CA GLU A 66 -0.05 -2.58 -0.72
C GLU A 66 -1.44 -2.90 -1.27
N ILE A 67 -2.19 -1.85 -1.59
CA ILE A 67 -3.40 -1.93 -2.40
C ILE A 67 -3.23 -0.97 -3.58
N ALA A 68 -3.26 -1.50 -4.79
CA ALA A 68 -3.24 -0.73 -6.02
C ALA A 68 -4.59 -0.86 -6.72
N PHE A 69 -5.30 0.26 -6.82
CA PHE A 69 -6.60 0.41 -7.46
C PHE A 69 -6.54 1.64 -8.38
N PRO A 70 -6.48 1.47 -9.72
CA PRO A 70 -6.31 2.61 -10.63
C PRO A 70 -7.31 3.73 -10.35
N PRO A 71 -6.86 5.01 -10.29
CA PRO A 71 -5.54 5.50 -10.69
C PRO A 71 -4.50 5.55 -9.56
N PHE A 72 -4.75 4.97 -8.39
CA PHE A 72 -3.90 5.10 -7.20
C PHE A 72 -3.33 3.77 -6.71
N SER A 73 -2.22 3.85 -5.99
CA SER A 73 -1.73 2.78 -5.15
C SER A 73 -1.33 3.31 -3.79
N PHE A 74 -1.68 2.56 -2.75
CA PHE A 74 -1.37 2.89 -1.37
C PHE A 74 -0.43 1.83 -0.82
N LEU A 75 0.69 2.28 -0.27
CA LEU A 75 1.66 1.44 0.42
C LEU A 75 1.63 1.79 1.91
N LEU A 76 1.29 0.83 2.75
CA LEU A 76 1.46 0.95 4.20
C LEU A 76 2.74 0.22 4.59
N VAL A 77 3.70 0.96 5.14
CA VAL A 77 4.85 0.40 5.84
C VAL A 77 4.44 0.11 7.27
N LEU A 78 4.73 -1.12 7.69
CA LEU A 78 4.38 -1.67 8.99
C LEU A 78 5.56 -1.57 9.97
N ASP A 79 6.78 -1.69 9.45
CA ASP A 79 8.05 -1.50 10.16
C ASP A 79 9.19 -1.40 9.15
N SER A 80 10.29 -0.75 9.51
CA SER A 80 11.44 -0.54 8.63
C SER A 80 12.68 -0.12 9.41
N ASN A 81 13.88 -0.51 8.95
CA ASN A 81 15.15 0.09 9.41
C ASN A 81 15.58 1.32 8.58
N LYS A 82 14.82 1.66 7.55
CA LYS A 82 14.97 2.88 6.75
C LYS A 82 13.92 3.91 7.20
N GLU A 83 14.36 5.13 7.49
CA GLU A 83 13.46 6.26 7.71
C GLU A 83 12.71 6.62 6.42
N GLN A 84 11.43 7.00 6.54
CA GLN A 84 10.57 7.37 5.41
C GLN A 84 10.58 6.27 4.33
N ALA A 85 10.28 5.05 4.74
CA ALA A 85 10.31 3.89 3.85
C ALA A 85 9.09 3.80 2.93
N GLY A 86 8.10 4.66 3.13
CA GLY A 86 7.01 4.85 2.18
C GLY A 86 7.53 5.27 0.80
N THR A 87 6.77 4.94 -0.24
CA THR A 87 7.09 5.31 -1.62
C THR A 87 6.04 6.27 -2.16
N GLY A 88 6.44 7.11 -3.11
CA GLY A 88 5.58 8.15 -3.65
C GLY A 88 5.32 9.27 -2.66
N LEU A 89 4.08 9.74 -2.67
CA LEU A 89 3.64 10.83 -1.83
C LEU A 89 3.28 10.33 -0.42
N MET A 90 3.96 10.85 0.59
CA MET A 90 3.63 10.54 1.98
C MET A 90 2.33 11.26 2.39
N ILE A 91 1.30 10.48 2.71
CA ILE A 91 -0.04 10.97 3.03
C ILE A 91 -0.46 10.69 4.47
N GLY A 92 0.44 10.12 5.29
CA GLY A 92 0.17 9.81 6.69
C GLY A 92 -0.28 11.03 7.51
N GLU A 93 0.17 12.23 7.15
CA GLU A 93 -0.21 13.47 7.85
C GLU A 93 -1.69 13.82 7.72
N PHE A 94 -2.38 13.32 6.69
CA PHE A 94 -3.82 13.55 6.52
C PHE A 94 -4.67 12.86 7.59
N THR A 95 -4.11 11.90 8.33
CA THR A 95 -4.78 11.30 9.50
C THR A 95 -5.06 12.31 10.62
N MET A 96 -4.33 13.43 10.64
CA MET A 96 -4.51 14.52 11.61
C MET A 96 -5.51 15.58 11.13
N LEU A 97 -6.09 15.43 9.94
CA LEU A 97 -7.08 16.35 9.41
C LEU A 97 -8.50 15.84 9.69
N PRO A 98 -9.44 16.71 10.09
CA PRO A 98 -10.84 16.33 10.15
C PRO A 98 -11.36 15.90 8.78
N THR A 99 -12.15 14.82 8.72
CA THR A 99 -12.72 14.24 7.49
C THR A 99 -13.60 15.22 6.70
N GLU A 100 -14.17 16.20 7.38
CA GLU A 100 -15.08 17.22 6.81
C GLU A 100 -14.34 18.35 6.07
N LYS A 101 -13.00 18.42 6.16
CA LYS A 101 -12.21 19.55 5.65
C LYS A 101 -11.49 19.22 4.37
N GLU A 102 -11.76 19.99 3.34
CA GLU A 102 -10.98 19.98 2.10
C GLU A 102 -9.68 20.77 2.29
N GLN A 103 -8.58 20.25 1.74
CA GLN A 103 -7.32 20.97 1.63
C GLN A 103 -6.71 20.76 0.25
N TYR A 104 -6.18 21.85 -0.30
CA TYR A 104 -5.34 21.77 -1.49
C TYR A 104 -3.99 21.18 -1.10
N PHE A 105 -3.54 20.20 -1.86
CA PHE A 105 -2.28 19.55 -1.64
C PHE A 105 -1.47 19.53 -2.95
N SER A 106 -0.15 19.73 -2.84
CA SER A 106 0.80 19.60 -3.95
C SER A 106 2.02 18.83 -3.47
N GLY A 107 2.45 17.86 -4.26
CA GLY A 107 3.64 17.08 -3.96
C GLY A 107 4.02 16.19 -5.14
N ILE A 108 5.20 15.58 -5.04
CA ILE A 108 5.72 14.70 -6.07
C ILE A 108 5.16 13.30 -5.81
N SER A 109 4.50 12.73 -6.82
CA SER A 109 4.04 11.34 -6.80
C SER A 109 4.78 10.56 -7.87
N GLU A 110 5.23 9.37 -7.50
CA GLU A 110 5.75 8.39 -8.47
C GLU A 110 4.59 7.76 -9.25
N VAL A 111 4.88 7.30 -10.46
CA VAL A 111 3.95 6.55 -11.30
C VAL A 111 4.45 5.10 -11.41
N GLY A 112 3.72 4.18 -10.80
CA GLY A 112 3.97 2.75 -10.89
C GLY A 112 3.20 2.13 -12.05
N PHE A 113 3.89 1.32 -12.86
CA PHE A 113 3.27 0.54 -13.92
C PHE A 113 2.96 -0.88 -13.43
N GLY A 114 1.67 -1.21 -13.38
CA GLY A 114 1.19 -2.55 -13.08
C GLY A 114 1.09 -3.41 -14.32
N TRP A 115 2.21 -3.80 -14.93
CA TRP A 115 2.20 -4.83 -15.96
C TRP A 115 2.41 -6.18 -15.33
N SER A 116 1.32 -6.90 -15.05
CA SER A 116 1.44 -8.31 -14.69
C SER A 116 0.18 -9.08 -15.06
N PRO A 117 0.14 -9.79 -16.20
CA PRO A 117 -0.19 -11.20 -16.09
C PRO A 117 0.76 -11.83 -15.04
N TYR A 118 0.23 -12.70 -14.20
CA TYR A 118 1.02 -13.44 -13.21
C TYR A 118 2.25 -14.07 -13.92
N PRO A 119 3.47 -14.11 -13.32
CA PRO A 119 4.65 -14.63 -14.01
C PRO A 119 4.57 -16.10 -14.48
N GLY A 120 3.53 -16.84 -14.07
CA GLY A 120 3.17 -18.16 -14.60
C GLY A 120 1.86 -18.19 -15.41
N ASP A 121 1.26 -17.04 -15.69
CA ASP A 121 0.02 -16.90 -16.47
C ASP A 121 0.37 -16.52 -17.91
N TYR A 122 0.60 -17.55 -18.71
CA TYR A 122 0.87 -17.46 -20.16
C TYR A 122 -0.41 -17.34 -20.98
N ARG A 123 -1.60 -17.22 -20.35
CA ARG A 123 -2.86 -17.13 -21.08
C ARG A 123 -2.93 -15.80 -21.82
N SER A 124 -3.41 -15.85 -23.05
CA SER A 124 -3.67 -14.66 -23.84
C SER A 124 -4.80 -13.84 -23.21
N ARG A 125 -4.88 -12.54 -23.55
CA ARG A 125 -5.97 -11.65 -23.11
C ARG A 125 -7.36 -12.26 -23.37
N ALA A 126 -7.56 -12.86 -24.55
CA ALA A 126 -8.81 -13.53 -24.91
C ALA A 126 -9.15 -14.71 -23.99
N ALA A 127 -8.15 -15.50 -23.58
CA ALA A 127 -8.35 -16.62 -22.66
C ALA A 127 -8.67 -16.16 -21.23
N ILE A 128 -8.12 -15.02 -20.79
CA ILE A 128 -8.46 -14.39 -19.51
C ILE A 128 -9.90 -13.86 -19.51
N GLU A 129 -10.33 -13.25 -20.61
CA GLU A 129 -11.67 -12.70 -20.76
C GLU A 129 -12.74 -13.81 -20.88
N ALA A 130 -12.45 -14.91 -21.57
CA ALA A 130 -13.35 -16.07 -21.67
C ALA A 130 -13.58 -16.79 -20.33
N GLY A 131 -12.55 -16.90 -19.49
CA GLY A 131 -12.65 -17.53 -18.16
C GLY A 131 -13.42 -16.72 -17.11
N ARG A 132 -13.74 -15.44 -17.39
CA ARG A 132 -14.56 -14.58 -16.53
C ARG A 132 -16.06 -14.80 -16.69
N VAL A 133 -16.50 -15.44 -17.79
CA VAL A 133 -17.93 -15.67 -18.08
C VAL A 133 -18.47 -16.91 -17.36
N THR A 134 -17.58 -17.69 -16.73
CA THR A 134 -17.90 -18.99 -16.09
C THR A 134 -17.77 -18.99 -14.57
N GLN A 135 -17.66 -17.82 -13.92
CA GLN A 135 -17.74 -17.66 -12.47
C GLN A 135 -18.93 -16.80 -12.05
#